data_AF-A0A2A2SGZ8-F1
#
_entry.id   AF-A0A2A2SGZ8-F1
#
_cell.length_a   1.000
_cell.length_b   1.000
_cell.length_c   1.000
_cell.angle_alpha   90.00
_cell.angle_beta   90.00
_cell.angle_gamma   90.00
#
_symmetry.space_group_name_H-M   'P 1'
#
loop_
_entity.id
_entity.type
_entity.pdbx_description
1 polymer ?
#
loop_
_entity_poly.entity_id
_entity_poly.type
_entity_poly.pdbx_seq_one_letter_code
_entity_poly.pdbx_strand_id
1 'polypeptide(L)'
;MRFLQTLFWCLLAFVAALFTYGNWTSVPIKLWSNIVADVNLPFLLLLTFLIGFVPAALWGSTVRYRLRQRLTQAERAAYSPVTRPAPTEPQP
;
A
#
# COMPACT_ATOMS: atom_id res chain seq x y z
N MET A 1 -10.72 -19.90 -4.96
CA MET A 1 -10.81 -19.67 -3.50
C MET A 1 -11.13 -18.22 -3.16
N ARG A 2 -12.24 -17.67 -3.69
CA ARG A 2 -12.69 -16.29 -3.45
C ARG A 2 -13.64 -16.19 -2.26
N PHE A 3 -14.29 -17.30 -1.88
CA PHE A 3 -15.26 -17.36 -0.79
C PHE A 3 -14.68 -16.95 0.56
N LEU A 4 -13.52 -17.48 0.96
CA LEU A 4 -12.89 -17.13 2.23
C LEU A 4 -12.50 -15.65 2.28
N GLN A 5 -12.01 -15.12 1.16
CA GLN A 5 -11.70 -13.70 1.03
C GLN A 5 -12.97 -12.85 1.15
N THR A 6 -14.06 -13.21 0.48
CA THR A 6 -15.35 -12.50 0.60
C THR A 6 -15.91 -12.58 2.01
N LEU A 7 -15.86 -13.74 2.66
CA LEU A 7 -16.33 -13.92 4.03
C LEU A 7 -15.56 -13.03 5.00
N PHE A 8 -14.22 -12.98 4.84
CA PHE A 8 -13.37 -12.09 5.63
C PHE A 8 -13.72 -10.61 5.43
N TRP A 9 -13.92 -10.18 4.17
CA TRP A 9 -14.33 -8.80 3.87
C TRP A 9 -15.72 -8.47 4.39
N CYS A 10 -16.68 -9.40 4.34
CA CYS A 10 -18.00 -9.25 4.95
C CYS A 10 -17.89 -9.09 6.47
N LEU A 11 -17.10 -9.94 7.13
CA LEU A 11 -16.89 -9.85 8.58
C LEU A 11 -16.25 -8.50 8.96
N LEU A 12 -15.24 -8.07 8.20
CA LEU A 12 -14.57 -6.79 8.42
C LEU A 12 -15.54 -5.61 8.23
N ALA A 13 -16.37 -5.63 7.18
CA ALA A 13 -17.39 -4.62 6.94
C ALA A 13 -18.44 -4.59 8.07
N PHE A 14 -18.82 -5.76 8.58
CA PHE A 14 -19.75 -5.87 9.71
C PHE A 14 -19.17 -5.25 10.98
N VAL A 15 -17.92 -5.56 11.32
CA VAL A 15 -17.22 -4.94 12.46
C VAL A 15 -17.11 -3.43 12.27
N ALA A 16 -16.76 -2.96 11.07
CA ALA A 16 -16.68 -1.53 10.76
C ALA A 16 -18.04 -0.83 10.93
N ALA A 17 -19.14 -1.48 10.50
CA ALA A 17 -20.49 -0.96 10.68
C ALA A 17 -20.90 -0.89 12.16
N LEU A 18 -20.64 -1.94 12.95
CA LEU A 18 -20.90 -1.94 14.40
C LEU A 18 -20.08 -0.88 15.12
N PHE A 19 -18.80 -0.75 14.78
CA PHE A 19 -17.93 0.28 15.33
C PHE A 19 -18.48 1.68 15.01
N THR A 20 -18.89 1.90 13.76
CA THR A 20 -19.44 3.17 13.31
C THR A 20 -20.75 3.50 14.03
N TYR A 21 -21.65 2.53 14.17
CA TYR A 21 -22.93 2.70 14.86
C TYR A 21 -22.72 2.97 16.37
N GLY A 22 -21.88 2.17 17.04
CA GLY A 22 -21.61 2.31 18.48
C GLY A 22 -20.81 3.57 18.83
N ASN A 23 -20.04 4.11 17.89
CA ASN A 23 -19.21 5.30 18.09
C ASN A 23 -19.69 6.46 17.23
N TRP A 24 -21.00 6.60 16.99
CA TRP A 24 -21.57 7.75 16.29
C TRP A 24 -21.58 9.01 17.17
N THR A 25 -20.39 9.43 17.58
CA THR A 25 -20.17 10.62 18.39
C THR A 25 -19.53 11.71 17.53
N SER A 26 -20.09 12.92 17.60
CA SER A 26 -19.59 14.08 16.87
C SER A 26 -18.50 14.73 17.69
N VAL A 27 -17.31 14.87 17.10
CA VAL A 27 -16.18 15.53 17.73
C VAL A 27 -16.00 16.91 17.09
N PRO A 28 -16.13 18.01 17.86
CA PRO A 28 -15.93 19.35 17.34
C PRO A 28 -14.43 19.63 17.14
N ILE A 29 -14.02 19.86 15.89
CA ILE A 29 -12.65 20.26 15.54
C ILE A 29 -12.64 21.77 15.33
N LYS A 30 -11.80 22.49 16.08
CA LYS A 30 -11.63 23.94 15.92
C LYS A 30 -10.58 24.19 14.83
N LEU A 31 -11.01 24.70 13.68
CA LEU A 31 -10.10 24.98 12.57
C LEU A 31 -9.44 26.35 12.73
N TRP A 32 -10.22 27.41 12.95
CA TRP A 32 -9.69 28.75 13.20
C TRP A 32 -10.76 29.68 13.78
N SER A 33 -10.39 30.52 14.75
CA SER A 33 -11.30 31.46 15.43
C SER A 33 -12.60 30.78 15.88
N ASN A 34 -13.74 31.10 15.24
CA ASN A 34 -15.08 30.56 15.51
C ASN A 34 -15.52 29.44 14.55
N ILE A 35 -14.66 28.97 13.65
CA ILE A 35 -14.99 27.87 12.73
C ILE A 35 -14.76 26.54 13.45
N VAL A 36 -15.86 25.87 13.76
CA VAL A 36 -15.88 24.51 14.30
C VAL A 36 -16.47 23.59 13.24
N ALA A 37 -15.73 22.54 12.87
CA ALA A 37 -16.25 21.47 12.04
C ALA A 37 -16.57 20.27 12.93
N ASP A 38 -17.84 19.86 12.92
CA ASP A 38 -18.27 18.65 13.59
C ASP A 38 -18.00 17.45 12.69
N VAL A 39 -17.13 16.56 13.16
CA VAL A 39 -16.75 15.36 12.41
C VAL A 39 -17.03 14.14 13.27
N ASN A 40 -17.71 13.16 12.68
CA ASN A 40 -18.00 11.91 13.38
C ASN A 40 -16.69 11.17 13.68
N LEU A 41 -16.56 10.66 14.91
CA LEU A 41 -15.39 9.94 15.39
C LEU A 41 -14.95 8.77 14.49
N PRO A 42 -15.87 7.95 13.91
CA PRO A 42 -15.48 6.87 13.01
C PRO A 42 -14.80 7.39 11.73
N PHE A 43 -15.27 8.54 11.21
CA PHE A 43 -14.67 9.18 10.05
C PHE A 43 -13.29 9.77 10.38
N LEU A 44 -13.18 10.43 11.53
CA LEU A 44 -11.91 11.00 11.99
C LEU A 44 -10.83 9.91 12.18
N LEU A 45 -11.23 8.77 12.75
CA LEU A 45 -10.37 7.61 12.94
C LEU A 45 -9.95 6.98 11.62
N LEU A 46 -10.89 6.83 10.66
CA LEU A 46 -10.57 6.35 9.32
C LEU A 46 -9.56 7.29 8.64
N LEU A 47 -9.76 8.60 8.74
CA LEU A 47 -8.88 9.59 8.12
C LEU A 47 -7.46 9.55 8.72
N THR A 48 -7.35 9.53 10.05
CA THR A 48 -6.05 9.41 10.73
C THR A 48 -5.35 8.09 10.40
N PHE A 49 -6.10 6.99 10.34
CA PHE A 49 -5.56 5.71 9.89
C PHE A 49 -5.04 5.79 8.45
N LEU A 50 -5.80 6.38 7.52
CA LEU A 50 -5.36 6.57 6.13
C LEU A 50 -4.10 7.43 6.04
N ILE A 51 -4.03 8.52 6.81
CA ILE A 51 -2.84 9.40 6.82
C ILE A 51 -1.58 8.64 7.26
N GLY A 52 -1.69 7.75 8.25
CA GLY A 52 -0.56 6.90 8.67
C GLY A 52 -0.27 5.75 7.71
N PHE A 53 -1.32 5.12 7.16
CA PHE A 53 -1.22 3.92 6.34
C PHE A 53 -0.80 4.21 4.90
N VAL A 54 -1.27 5.30 4.28
CA VAL A 54 -0.98 5.63 2.88
C VAL A 54 0.52 5.77 2.61
N PRO A 55 1.30 6.54 3.39
CA PRO A 55 2.74 6.64 3.18
C PRO A 55 3.46 5.29 3.34
N ALA A 56 3.07 4.51 4.35
CA ALA A 56 3.64 3.18 4.59
C ALA A 56 3.32 2.19 3.47
N ALA A 57 2.09 2.20 2.96
CA ALA A 57 1.65 1.36 1.85
C ALA A 57 2.35 1.74 0.53
N LEU A 58 2.47 3.04 0.26
CA LEU A 58 3.20 3.55 -0.90
C LEU A 58 4.67 3.10 -0.84
N TRP A 59 5.33 3.25 0.32
CA TRP A 59 6.70 2.77 0.51
C TRP A 59 6.84 1.26 0.28
N GLY A 60 5.96 0.45 0.87
CA GLY A 60 5.96 -0.99 0.66
C GLY A 60 5.77 -1.37 -0.81
N SER A 61 4.93 -0.62 -1.54
CA SER A 61 4.67 -0.85 -2.97
C SER A 61 5.89 -0.54 -3.84
N THR A 62 6.62 0.56 -3.57
CA THR A 62 7.82 0.93 -4.33
C THR A 62 8.96 -0.06 -4.10
N VAL A 63 9.16 -0.50 -2.86
CA VAL A 63 10.16 -1.53 -2.54
C VAL A 63 9.83 -2.83 -3.28
N ARG A 64 8.60 -3.32 -3.20
CA ARG A 64 8.16 -4.53 -3.92
C ARG A 64 8.36 -4.39 -5.44
N TYR A 65 8.06 -3.22 -6.00
CA TYR A 65 8.28 -2.95 -7.41
C TYR A 65 9.76 -3.04 -7.81
N ARG A 66 10.65 -2.42 -7.04
CA ARG A 66 12.10 -2.48 -7.27
C ARG A 66 12.65 -3.90 -7.17
N LEU A 67 12.19 -4.69 -6.19
CA LEU A 67 12.61 -6.08 -6.03
C LEU A 67 12.18 -6.92 -7.24
N ARG A 68 10.95 -6.73 -7.73
CA ARG A 68 10.46 -7.41 -8.94
C ARG A 68 11.30 -7.04 -10.16
N GLN A 69 11.62 -5.76 -10.37
CA GLN A 69 12.47 -5.35 -11.48
C GLN A 69 13.86 -5.99 -11.43
N ARG A 70 14.48 -6.08 -10.23
CA ARG A 70 15.78 -6.73 -10.05
C ARG A 70 15.73 -8.22 -10.39
N LEU A 71 14.67 -8.92 -9.97
CA LEU A 71 14.45 -10.32 -10.33
C LEU A 71 14.35 -10.48 -11.85
N THR A 72 13.51 -9.67 -12.51
CA THR A 72 13.37 -9.73 -13.97
C THR A 72 14.68 -9.43 -14.70
N GLN A 73 15.51 -8.49 -14.20
CA GLN A 73 16.83 -8.22 -14.76
C GLN A 73 17.79 -9.40 -14.58
N ALA A 74 17.80 -10.03 -13.40
CA ALA A 74 18.62 -11.21 -13.13
C ALA A 74 18.20 -12.42 -13.98
N GLU A 75 16.89 -12.65 -14.16
CA GLU A 75 16.34 -13.68 -15.04
C GLU A 75 16.78 -13.46 -16.50
N ARG A 76 16.70 -12.22 -16.99
CA ARG A 76 17.17 -11.88 -18.34
C ARG A 76 18.67 -12.06 -18.50
N ALA A 77 19.47 -11.71 -17.49
CA ALA A 77 20.92 -11.94 -17.53
C ALA A 77 21.28 -13.43 -17.51
N ALA A 78 20.52 -14.25 -16.78
CA ALA A 78 20.71 -15.70 -16.75
C ALA A 78 20.31 -16.39 -18.06
N TYR A 79 19.31 -15.84 -18.78
CA TYR A 79 18.85 -16.38 -20.07
C TYR A 79 19.56 -15.77 -21.29
N SER A 80 20.28 -14.65 -21.11
CA SER A 80 21.09 -14.05 -22.17
C SER A 80 22.33 -14.92 -22.39
N PRO A 81 22.52 -15.51 -23.58
CA PRO A 81 23.75 -16.24 -23.88
C PRO A 81 24.87 -15.20 -23.88
N VAL A 82 25.77 -15.27 -22.90
CA VAL A 82 26.97 -14.45 -22.82
C VAL A 82 27.67 -14.51 -24.18
N THR A 83 27.54 -13.45 -24.98
CA THR A 83 28.40 -13.24 -26.14
C THR A 83 29.76 -12.92 -25.54
N ARG A 84 30.53 -13.97 -25.24
CA ARG A 84 31.91 -13.87 -24.80
C ARG A 84 32.65 -13.16 -25.93
N PRO A 85 33.24 -11.97 -25.71
CA PRO A 85 34.03 -11.33 -26.76
C PRO A 85 35.14 -12.32 -27.15
N ALA A 86 35.23 -12.61 -28.45
CA ALA A 86 36.28 -13.47 -28.98
C ALA A 86 37.64 -12.88 -28.57
N PRO A 87 38.61 -13.69 -28.12
CA PRO A 87 39.94 -13.20 -27.81
C PRO A 87 40.50 -12.42 -29.00
N THR A 88 40.86 -11.16 -28.79
CA THR A 88 41.61 -10.37 -29.76
C THR A 88 42.96 -11.06 -29.94
N GLU A 89 43.09 -11.84 -31.00
CA GLU A 89 44.34 -12.44 -31.41
C GLU A 89 45.32 -11.30 -31.76
N PRO A 90 46.51 -11.21 -31.15
CA PRO A 90 47.48 -10.18 -31.47
C PRO A 90 47.95 -10.40 -32.91
N GLN A 91 47.67 -9.44 -33.79
CA GLN A 91 48.18 -9.48 -35.15
C GLN A 91 49.69 -9.15 -35.17
N PRO A 92 50.47 -9.84 -36.03
CA PRO A 92 51.94 -9.85 -36.01
C PRO A 92 52.59 -8.54 -36.46
#